data_AF-W5QEK1-F1
#
_entry.id   AF-W5QEK1-F1
#
_cell.length_a   1.000
_cell.length_b   1.000
_cell.length_c   1.000
_cell.angle_alpha   90.00
_cell.angle_beta   90.00
_cell.angle_gamma   90.00
#
_symmetry.space_group_name_H-M   'P 1'
#
loop_
_entity.id
_entity.type
_entity.pdbx_description
1 polymer ?
#
loop_
_entity_poly.entity_id
_entity_poly.type
_entity_poly.pdbx_seq_one_letter_code
_entity_poly.pdbx_strand_id
1 'polypeptide(L)' 'PEEVEIKCPWNHIACLGANKCIHLSQLCNGILDCLDGYDEGVHCR' A
#
# COMPACT_ATOMS: atom_id res chain seq x y z
N PRO A 1 -3.00 -1.85 20.97
CA PRO A 1 -3.14 -1.48 19.55
C PRO A 1 -1.75 -1.53 18.90
N GLU A 2 -1.32 -2.74 18.51
CA GLU A 2 -0.06 -2.91 17.78
C GLU A 2 -0.30 -2.48 16.34
N GLU A 3 0.02 -1.22 16.05
CA GLU A 3 0.31 -0.78 14.70
C GLU A 3 1.53 -1.57 14.26
N VAL A 4 1.28 -2.67 13.55
CA VAL A 4 2.34 -3.49 12.96
C VAL A 4 3.10 -2.57 12.02
N GLU A 5 4.28 -2.12 12.46
CA GLU A 5 5.27 -1.48 11.57
C GLU A 5 5.67 -2.54 10.54
N ILE A 6 4.88 -2.67 9.48
CA ILE A 6 5.25 -3.45 8.31
C ILE A 6 6.45 -2.72 7.71
N LYS A 7 7.65 -3.20 8.04
CA LYS A 7 8.91 -2.70 7.47
C LYS A 7 8.97 -3.11 6.02
N CYS A 8 8.31 -2.32 5.18
CA CYS A 8 8.53 -2.39 3.76
C CYS A 8 9.94 -1.86 3.44
N PRO A 9 10.61 -2.44 2.43
CA PRO A 9 11.90 -1.92 1.97
C PRO A 9 11.76 -0.47 1.49
N TRP A 10 12.91 0.20 1.31
CA TRP A 10 12.93 1.55 0.75
C TRP A 10 12.12 1.60 -0.56
N ASN A 11 11.38 2.69 -0.73
CA ASN A 11 10.47 2.93 -1.84
C ASN A 11 9.27 1.98 -1.93
N HIS A 12 8.91 1.33 -0.83
CA HIS A 12 7.69 0.53 -0.75
C HIS A 12 6.79 1.00 0.38
N ILE A 13 5.48 0.82 0.21
CA ILE A 13 4.44 1.13 1.17
C ILE A 13 3.63 -0.12 1.47
N ALA A 14 3.21 -0.25 2.72
CA ALA A 14 2.36 -1.34 3.15
C ALA A 14 0.90 -1.07 2.79
N CYS A 15 0.23 -2.08 2.24
CA CYS A 15 -1.21 -2.07 2.07
C CYS A 15 -1.89 -2.02 3.45
N LEU A 16 -2.90 -1.15 3.61
CA LEU A 16 -3.70 -1.13 4.83
C LEU A 16 -4.42 -2.46 5.00
N GLY A 17 -4.33 -3.05 6.20
CA GLY A 17 -4.98 -4.33 6.51
C GLY A 17 -4.31 -5.58 5.94
N ALA A 18 -3.23 -5.43 5.14
CA ALA A 18 -2.53 -6.55 4.54
C ALA A 18 -1.02 -6.48 4.80
N ASN A 19 -0.41 -7.65 5.03
CA ASN A 19 1.05 -7.79 5.16
C ASN A 19 1.73 -7.80 3.77
N LYS A 20 1.31 -6.89 2.88
CA LYS A 20 1.77 -6.76 1.50
C LYS A 20 2.41 -5.39 1.32
N CYS A 21 3.60 -5.39 0.73
CA CYS A 21 4.30 -4.16 0.35
C CYS A 21 4.19 -3.98 -1.16
N ILE A 22 3.85 -2.78 -1.59
CA ILE A 22 3.86 -2.37 -3.00
C ILE A 22 4.88 -1.25 -3.19
N HIS A 23 5.43 -1.12 -4.39
CA HIS A 23 6.36 -0.03 -4.71
C HIS A 23 5.62 1.32 -4.70
N LEU A 24 6.28 2.41 -4.31
CA LEU A 24 5.68 3.76 -4.35
C LEU A 24 5.23 4.16 -5.76
N SER A 25 5.91 3.66 -6.81
CA SER A 25 5.48 3.88 -8.20
C SER A 25 4.23 3.10 -8.59
N GLN A 26 3.80 2.15 -7.76
CA GLN A 26 2.55 1.43 -7.91
C GLN A 26 1.42 2.10 -7.12
N LEU A 27 1.70 3.11 -6.30
CA LEU A 27 0.65 3.88 -5.64
C LEU A 27 0.03 4.84 -6.66
N CYS A 28 -1.30 4.87 -6.75
CA CYS A 28 -2.06 5.74 -7.65
C CYS A 28 -1.66 5.59 -9.12
N ASN A 29 -1.27 4.38 -9.55
CA ASN A 29 -0.89 4.05 -10.92
C ASN A 29 -2.07 3.56 -11.79
N GLY A 30 -3.28 3.44 -11.22
CA GLY A 30 -4.48 2.92 -11.88
C GLY A 30 -4.58 1.40 -11.91
N ILE A 31 -3.68 0.68 -11.22
CA ILE A 31 -3.64 -0.78 -11.11
C ILE A 31 -3.86 -1.15 -9.65
N LEU A 32 -4.81 -2.05 -9.43
CA LEU A 32 -5.21 -2.46 -8.08
C LEU A 32 -4.23 -3.52 -7.56
N ASP A 33 -3.15 -3.09 -6.91
CA ASP A 33 -2.09 -3.92 -6.36
C ASP A 33 -2.38 -4.37 -4.91
N CYS A 34 -3.04 -3.56 -4.07
CA CYS A 34 -3.47 -4.00 -2.74
C CYS A 34 -4.79 -4.80 -2.80
N LEU A 35 -4.96 -5.78 -1.92
CA LEU A 35 -6.20 -6.59 -1.86
C LEU A 35 -7.45 -5.74 -1.59
N ASP A 36 -7.32 -4.72 -0.74
CA ASP A 36 -8.39 -3.75 -0.46
C ASP A 36 -8.46 -2.59 -1.47
N GLY A 37 -7.56 -2.57 -2.47
CA GLY A 37 -7.42 -1.44 -3.39
C GLY A 37 -7.03 -0.15 -2.70
N TYR A 38 -6.43 -0.24 -1.50
CA TYR A 38 -5.99 0.93 -0.73
C TYR A 38 -5.13 1.83 -1.61
N ASP A 39 -4.15 1.26 -2.29
CA ASP A 39 -3.20 1.89 -3.22
C ASP A 39 -3.83 2.69 -4.35
N GLU A 40 -5.07 2.39 -4.73
CA GLU A 40 -5.86 3.10 -5.75
C GLU A 40 -7.15 3.71 -5.16
N GLY A 41 -7.16 3.90 -3.84
CA GLY A 41 -8.33 4.35 -3.11
C GLY A 41 -8.62 5.84 -3.26
N VAL A 42 -9.58 6.32 -2.47
CA VAL A 42 -10.01 7.73 -2.46
C VAL A 42 -8.91 8.75 -2.13
N HIS A 43 -7.78 8.28 -1.59
CA HIS A 43 -6.64 9.13 -1.26
C HIS A 43 -5.77 9.50 -2.48
N CYS A 44 -5.96 8.81 -3.61
CA CYS A 44 -5.25 9.03 -4.87
C CYS A 44 -5.82 10.15 -5.74
N ARG A 45 -6.63 11.04 -5.16
CA ARG A 45 -7.34 12.13 -5.85
C ARG A 45 -6.59 13.45 -5.79
#